data_AF-A0A7C7VWC4-F1
#
_entry.id   AF-A0A7C7VWC4-F1
#
_cell.length_a   1.000
_cell.length_b   1.000
_cell.length_c   1.000
_cell.angle_alpha   90.00
_cell.angle_beta   90.00
_cell.angle_gamma   90.00
#
_symmetry.space_group_name_H-M   'P 1'
#
loop_
_entity.id
_entity.type
_entity.pdbx_description
1 polymer ?
#
loop_
_entity_poly.entity_id
_entity_poly.type
_entity_poly.pdbx_seq_one_letter_code
_entity_poly.pdbx_strand_id
1 'polypeptide(L)' 'MWQKMTNPDRLIFLQVSYPTAQKRRKLNWSPKEYKTQQYRLRDARQHADFYLDTDGLTPEETVDKVLKYIANIKS' A
#
# COMPACT_ATOMS: atom_id res chain seq x y z
N MET A 1 -6.45 11.40 -6.79
CA MET A 1 -5.32 12.14 -6.17
C MET A 1 -3.99 11.71 -6.76
N TRP A 2 -3.68 10.42 -6.95
CA TRP A 2 -2.40 9.97 -7.53
C TRP A 2 -2.20 10.37 -9.01
N GLN A 3 -3.14 10.08 -9.92
CA GLN A 3 -3.04 10.45 -11.35
C GLN A 3 -2.87 11.95 -11.63
N LYS A 4 -3.27 12.80 -10.69
CA LYS A 4 -3.20 14.27 -10.83
C LYS A 4 -2.00 14.89 -10.12
N MET A 5 -1.29 14.14 -9.26
CA MET A 5 -0.14 14.65 -8.49
C MET A 5 1.19 14.09 -8.99
N THR A 6 1.21 12.87 -9.53
CA THR A 6 2.41 12.22 -10.06
C THR A 6 2.04 11.30 -11.23
N ASN A 7 2.92 11.19 -12.23
CA ASN A 7 2.82 10.22 -13.32
C ASN A 7 3.93 9.18 -13.19
N PRO A 8 3.84 8.24 -12.22
CA PRO A 8 4.88 7.25 -12.02
C PRO A 8 4.86 6.21 -13.15
N ASP A 9 6.03 5.66 -13.50
CA ASP A 9 6.12 4.53 -14.43
C ASP A 9 5.42 3.26 -13.89
N ARG A 10 5.36 3.14 -12.55
CA ARG A 10 4.70 2.06 -11.82
C ARG A 10 4.06 2.55 -10.53
N LEU A 11 2.86 2.06 -10.24
CA LEU A 11 2.12 2.29 -9.01
C LEU A 11 2.13 1.03 -8.13
N ILE A 12 2.80 1.11 -6.98
CA ILE A 12 2.83 0.04 -5.98
C ILE A 12 1.89 0.39 -4.82
N PHE A 13 0.96 -0.51 -4.50
CA PHE A 13 -0.01 -0.34 -3.44
C PHE A 13 0.22 -1.32 -2.30
N LEU A 14 0.58 -0.79 -1.13
CA LEU A 14 0.77 -1.57 0.10
C LEU A 14 -0.49 -1.46 0.97
N GLN A 15 -1.18 -2.58 1.14
CA GLN A 15 -2.36 -2.67 2.01
C GLN A 15 -1.96 -3.19 3.39
N VAL A 16 -2.61 -2.64 4.41
CA VAL A 16 -2.57 -3.14 5.79
C VAL A 16 -3.96 -3.00 6.39
N SER A 17 -4.42 -3.99 7.14
CA SER A 17 -5.66 -3.92 7.89
C SER A 17 -5.54 -2.97 9.07
N TYR A 18 -6.69 -2.43 9.48
CA TYR A 18 -6.76 -1.54 10.64
C TYR A 18 -6.16 -2.15 11.93
N PRO A 19 -6.47 -3.42 12.31
CA PRO A 19 -5.89 -4.03 13.49
C PRO A 19 -4.36 -4.15 13.42
N THR A 20 -3.81 -4.55 12.28
CA THR A 20 -2.35 -4.68 12.11
C THR A 20 -1.67 -3.32 12.11
N ALA A 21 -2.27 -2.33 11.45
CA ALA A 21 -1.76 -0.96 11.45
C ALA A 21 -1.65 -0.41 12.88
N GLN A 22 -2.69 -0.58 13.69
CA GLN A 22 -2.73 -0.18 15.11
C GLN A 22 -1.67 -0.89 15.97
N LYS A 23 -1.41 -2.17 15.71
CA LYS A 23 -0.36 -2.94 16.40
C LYS A 23 1.04 -2.43 16.07
N ARG A 24 1.32 -2.20 14.78
CA ARG A 24 2.64 -1.74 14.30
C ARG A 24 2.94 -0.29 14.70
N ARG A 25 1.91 0.55 14.68
CA ARG A 25 2.00 1.95 15.03
C ARG A 25 0.69 2.33 15.68
N LYS A 26 0.72 2.87 16.90
CA LYS A 26 -0.46 3.47 17.53
C LYS A 26 -0.88 4.70 16.74
N LEU A 27 -1.58 4.47 15.63
CA LEU A 27 -2.15 5.51 14.80
C LEU A 27 -3.32 6.07 15.58
N ASN A 28 -3.38 7.39 15.75
CA ASN A 28 -4.52 8.07 16.38
C ASN A 28 -5.77 8.05 15.48
N TRP A 29 -5.85 7.12 14.52
CA TRP A 29 -6.96 7.01 13.59
C TRP A 29 -8.05 6.16 14.19
N SER A 30 -9.27 6.68 14.14
CA SER A 30 -10.49 5.91 14.32
C SER A 30 -10.72 4.94 13.14
N PRO A 31 -11.54 3.90 13.33
CA PRO A 31 -11.97 3.02 12.24
C PRO A 31 -12.65 3.78 11.08
N LYS A 32 -13.30 4.92 11.37
CA LYS A 32 -13.97 5.76 10.36
C LYS A 32 -12.95 6.47 9.47
N GLU A 33 -11.87 6.98 10.06
CA GLU A 33 -10.77 7.61 9.31
C GLU A 33 -10.04 6.59 8.44
N TYR A 34 -9.79 5.39 8.96
CA TYR A 34 -9.25 4.29 8.17
C TYR A 34 -10.13 3.96 6.96
N LYS A 35 -11.45 3.80 7.15
CA LYS A 35 -12.40 3.56 6.04
C LYS A 35 -12.39 4.70 5.02
N THR A 36 -12.30 5.95 5.49
CA THR A 36 -12.22 7.13 4.62
C THR A 36 -10.95 7.10 3.77
N GLN A 37 -9.81 6.73 4.37
CA GLN A 37 -8.56 6.54 3.64
C GLN A 37 -8.68 5.44 2.59
N GLN A 38 -9.21 4.27 2.97
CA GLN A 38 -9.43 3.16 2.05
C GLN A 38 -10.31 3.56 0.86
N TYR A 39 -11.35 4.37 1.08
CA TYR A 39 -12.19 4.90 0.01
C TYR A 39 -11.42 5.86 -0.92
N ARG A 40 -10.67 6.82 -0.35
CA ARG A 40 -9.86 7.77 -1.13
C ARG A 40 -8.77 7.10 -1.97
N LEU A 41 -8.25 5.99 -1.47
CA LEU A 41 -7.21 5.19 -2.11
C LEU A 41 -7.75 4.08 -3.03
N ARG A 42 -9.09 3.92 -3.13
CA ARG A 42 -9.71 2.87 -3.93
C ARG A 42 -9.23 2.89 -5.39
N ASP A 43 -9.22 4.06 -6.01
CA ASP A 43 -8.80 4.19 -7.41
C ASP A 43 -7.32 3.84 -7.58
N ALA A 44 -6.45 4.23 -6.64
CA ALA A 44 -5.03 3.84 -6.68
C ALA A 44 -4.87 2.33 -6.57
N ARG A 45 -5.62 1.70 -5.66
CA ARG A 45 -5.62 0.24 -5.46
C ARG A 45 -6.06 -0.51 -6.72
N GLN A 46 -7.04 0.01 -7.46
CA GLN A 46 -7.55 -0.60 -8.68
C GLN A 46 -6.58 -0.51 -9.88
N HIS A 47 -5.73 0.51 -9.90
CA HIS A 47 -4.80 0.78 -11.00
C HIS A 47 -3.35 0.46 -10.64
N ALA A 48 -3.10 -0.16 -9.49
CA ALA A 48 -1.76 -0.49 -9.06
C ALA A 48 -1.19 -1.62 -9.92
N ASP A 49 0.02 -1.41 -10.44
CA ASP A 49 0.77 -2.45 -11.15
C ASP A 49 1.22 -3.57 -10.20
N PHE A 50 1.37 -3.25 -8.90
CA PHE A 50 1.66 -4.22 -7.86
C PHE A 50 0.86 -3.93 -6.60
N TYR A 51 0.09 -4.92 -6.15
CA TYR A 51 -0.63 -4.89 -4.89
C TYR A 51 -0.03 -5.89 -3.90
N LEU A 52 0.25 -5.44 -2.68
CA LEU A 52 0.77 -6.28 -1.62
C LEU A 52 -0.01 -6.09 -0.32
N ASP A 53 -0.59 -7.18 0.18
CA ASP A 53 -1.10 -7.24 1.55
C ASP A 53 0.06 -7.49 2.52
N THR A 54 0.24 -6.59 3.47
CA THR A 54 1.35 -6.60 4.41
C THR A 54 0.98 -7.13 5.78
N ASP A 55 -0.25 -7.58 6.03
CA ASP A 55 -0.72 -7.93 7.39
C ASP A 55 0.13 -8.98 8.10
N GLY A 56 0.62 -9.97 7.36
CA GLY A 56 1.46 -11.05 7.87
C GLY A 56 2.95 -10.85 7.66
N LEU A 57 3.38 -9.72 7.08
CA LEU A 57 4.77 -9.51 6.68
C LEU A 57 5.53 -8.65 7.68
N THR A 58 6.80 -8.97 7.91
CA THR A 58 7.70 -8.00 8.54
C THR A 58 8.03 -6.86 7.57
N PRO A 59 8.56 -5.73 8.05
CA PRO A 59 9.07 -4.68 7.18
C PRO A 59 10.09 -5.20 6.15
N GLU A 60 10.99 -6.09 6.56
CA GLU A 60 12.04 -6.68 5.72
C GLU A 60 11.43 -7.55 4.60
N GLU A 61 10.47 -8.41 4.95
CA GLU A 61 9.74 -9.23 3.96
C GLU A 61 8.93 -8.37 2.98
N THR A 62 8.37 -7.26 3.47
CA THR A 62 7.64 -6.31 2.63
C THR A 62 8.59 -5.67 1.61
N VAL A 63 9.77 -5.21 2.07
CA VAL A 63 10.80 -4.62 1.20
C VAL A 63 11.31 -5.63 0.18
N ASP A 64 11.64 -6.85 0.61
CA ASP A 64 12.12 -7.92 -0.28
C ASP A 64 11.11 -8.21 -1.41
N LYS A 65 9.82 -8.32 -1.08
CA LYS A 65 8.77 -8.54 -2.10
C LYS A 65 8.65 -7.39 -3.08
N VAL A 66 8.73 -6.16 -2.60
CA VAL A 66 8.67 -4.96 -3.45
C VAL A 66 9.90 -4.88 -4.36
N LEU A 67 11.10 -5.12 -3.83
CA LEU A 67 12.34 -5.12 -4.61
C LEU A 67 12.34 -6.23 -5.66
N LYS A 68 11.86 -7.43 -5.32
CA LYS A 68 11.68 -8.53 -6.28
C LYS A 68 10.71 -8.16 -7.38
N TYR A 69 9.62 -7.47 -7.09
CA TYR A 69 8.73 -6.95 -8.12
C TYR A 69 9.47 -5.98 -9.04
N ILE A 70 10.17 -4.99 -8.47
CA ILE A 70 10.90 -3.98 -9.24
C ILE A 70 11.99 -4.60 -10.11
N ALA A 71 12.77 -5.55 -9.59
CA ALA A 71 13.85 -6.21 -10.32
C ALA A 71 13.36 -7.08 -11.49
N ASN A 72 12.12 -7.56 -11.43
CA ASN A 72 11.51 -8.37 -12.51
C ASN A 72 10.83 -7.52 -13.58
N ILE A 73 10.85 -6.20 -13.47
CA ILE A 73 10.37 -5.32 -14.53
C ILE A 73 11.40 -5.37 -15.66
N LYS A 74 11.05 -6.01 -16.77
CA LYS A 74 11.83 -5.91 -18.01
C LYS A 74 11.65 -4.51 -18.60
N SER A 75 12.76 -3.83 -18.87
CA SER A 75 12.83 -2.56 -19.61
C SER A 75 12.43 -2.73 -21.07
#